data_AF-A0AA41KD11-F1
#
_entry.id   AF-A0AA41KD11-F1
#
_cell.length_a   1.000
_cell.length_b   1.000
_cell.length_c   1.000
_cell.angle_alpha   90.00
_cell.angle_beta   90.00
_cell.angle_gamma   90.00
#
_symmetry.space_group_name_H-M   'P 1'
#
loop_
_entity.id
_entity.type
_entity.pdbx_description
1 polymer ?
#
loop_
_entity_poly.entity_id
_entity_poly.type
_entity_poly.pdbx_seq_one_letter_code
_entity_poly.pdbx_strand_id
1 'polypeptide(L)'
;MVASCYSQRSVFRRIAQQSYAEWPAYDSTPLYDQSSPCGLEEDIRTVASTWFDHEAHNSVDEFVSHYPVAYFQFRPHDRYSGATQYGMDQLFRLFLLKEIHGWTHETELVTYISTHPDLREQLGIETVPDQSTLWRTWNERLTAELRETIETTARTVLIKAQDAGVAVPHEPDRRLPFQRDEEESDTSDQAILDEAASITDHVSHVVFPAFSLNRDDGCEIHENAYWDLQTHLGLREGLAANEGARSFVYESTRDRTPLGHAHREHIRNLSIEQIREMYRQAIDRLLNELAGREEFVRAGIVAIDITEADPFTGDRTGHEDEIIGTKEQTDEYAYQWATVQLVGNAVPIVLDARPVQKGDTRKEIVEDLLDSAEAAVHVDNVLMDREFDSQHVLEMISQRGLSYVVPKRMQTSEKAQAKRLLQRGQDRYETDRKLHLGKNEWHETTLIYRRKEDSEYDDHRQYSVFMTNTSSAYLTEYGYRWEIESGYKSIKRFMAATTSKHFGLRLFYFAFACLLYSIWRAVDLLVQVELTGEYEHSPIVTADNTLTLLKKETGIG
;
A
#
# COMPACT_ATOMS: atom_id res chain seq x y z
N MET A 1 23.65 18.58 20.38
CA MET A 1 24.88 19.13 19.79
C MET A 1 24.43 20.12 18.72
N VAL A 2 25.08 21.27 18.55
CA VAL A 2 24.69 22.20 17.47
C VAL A 2 25.22 21.63 16.16
N ALA A 3 24.41 21.62 15.11
CA ALA A 3 24.85 21.16 13.81
C ALA A 3 26.04 21.97 13.29
N SER A 4 26.94 21.27 12.61
CA SER A 4 28.15 21.83 12.04
C SER A 4 28.26 21.41 10.59
N CYS A 5 29.07 22.12 9.80
CA CYS A 5 29.38 21.71 8.42
C CYS A 5 29.90 20.25 8.34
N TYR A 6 30.49 19.74 9.44
CA TYR A 6 30.90 18.33 9.55
C TYR A 6 29.71 17.37 9.68
N SER A 7 28.70 17.68 10.51
CA SER A 7 27.50 16.84 10.67
C SER A 7 26.58 16.87 9.45
N GLN A 8 26.57 17.97 8.71
CA GLN A 8 25.85 18.04 7.43
C GLN A 8 26.52 17.15 6.38
N ARG A 9 27.85 17.22 6.28
CA ARG A 9 28.63 16.37 5.36
C ARG A 9 28.54 14.89 5.71
N SER A 10 28.40 14.51 6.99
CA SER A 10 28.20 13.10 7.35
C SER A 10 26.86 12.56 6.87
N VAL A 11 25.77 13.34 6.96
CA VAL A 11 24.45 12.96 6.41
C VAL A 11 24.54 12.70 4.92
N PHE A 12 25.01 13.67 4.12
CA PHE A 12 25.07 13.50 2.66
C PHE A 12 26.07 12.42 2.21
N ARG A 13 27.16 12.19 2.97
CA ARG A 13 28.05 11.04 2.73
C ARG A 13 27.36 9.72 2.99
N ARG A 14 26.52 9.62 4.03
CA ARG A 14 25.76 8.42 4.36
C ARG A 14 24.77 8.11 3.25
N ILE A 15 24.04 9.12 2.75
CA ILE A 15 23.14 8.99 1.60
C ILE A 15 23.91 8.48 0.37
N ALA A 16 25.02 9.13 0.01
CA ALA A 16 25.83 8.73 -1.16
C ALA A 16 26.53 7.35 -1.04
N GLN A 17 26.53 6.73 0.14
CA GLN A 17 27.13 5.41 0.40
C GLN A 17 26.09 4.30 0.54
N GLN A 18 24.80 4.62 0.58
CA GLN A 18 23.73 3.62 0.62
C GLN A 18 23.59 2.97 -0.76
N SER A 19 23.67 1.65 -0.82
CA SER A 19 23.59 0.88 -2.07
C SER A 19 22.18 0.82 -2.69
N TYR A 20 21.18 1.35 -2.00
CA TYR A 20 19.75 1.23 -2.36
C TYR A 20 19.00 2.57 -2.38
N ALA A 21 19.66 3.68 -2.04
CA ALA A 21 19.07 5.02 -2.08
C ALA A 21 19.89 5.88 -3.03
N GLU A 22 19.38 6.11 -4.23
CA GLU A 22 20.03 6.97 -5.21
C GLU A 22 19.42 8.38 -5.15
N TRP A 23 20.18 9.30 -4.54
CA TRP A 23 19.83 10.71 -4.39
C TRP A 23 20.83 11.57 -5.20
N PRO A 24 20.36 12.55 -5.99
CA PRO A 24 18.95 12.96 -6.15
C PRO A 24 18.11 12.01 -7.02
N ALA A 25 16.81 11.92 -6.77
CA ALA A 25 15.87 10.97 -7.38
C ALA A 25 15.72 11.12 -8.91
N TYR A 26 15.98 12.31 -9.44
CA TYR A 26 15.90 12.61 -10.88
C TYR A 26 17.20 12.30 -11.66
N ASP A 27 18.32 12.01 -10.97
CA ASP A 27 19.54 11.51 -11.60
C ASP A 27 19.57 9.96 -11.64
N SER A 28 18.69 9.31 -10.89
CA SER A 28 18.67 7.87 -10.62
C SER A 28 17.60 7.08 -11.36
N THR A 29 16.52 7.74 -11.77
CA THR A 29 15.44 7.10 -12.53
C THR A 29 14.94 8.02 -13.64
N PRO A 30 14.51 7.49 -14.80
CA PRO A 30 13.83 8.30 -15.83
C PRO A 30 12.40 8.71 -15.43
N LEU A 31 11.97 8.40 -14.18
CA LEU A 31 10.62 8.64 -13.68
C LEU A 31 10.39 10.08 -13.24
N TYR A 32 11.45 10.78 -12.81
CA TYR A 32 11.39 12.16 -12.35
C TYR A 32 12.36 13.03 -13.14
N ASP A 33 11.90 14.17 -13.64
CA ASP A 33 12.80 15.24 -14.07
C ASP A 33 13.06 16.23 -12.92
N GLN A 34 14.00 17.16 -13.10
CA GLN A 34 14.36 18.13 -12.06
C GLN A 34 13.22 19.09 -11.68
N SER A 35 12.10 19.07 -12.38
CA SER A 35 10.89 19.82 -12.04
C SER A 35 9.76 18.95 -11.48
N SER A 36 9.89 17.62 -11.42
CA SER A 36 8.83 16.76 -10.89
C SER A 36 8.67 16.94 -9.37
N PRO A 37 7.49 17.34 -8.88
CA PRO A 37 7.26 17.49 -7.45
C PRO A 37 7.33 16.17 -6.69
N CYS A 38 6.94 15.04 -7.30
CA CYS A 38 7.16 13.71 -6.71
C CYS A 38 8.64 13.39 -6.49
N GLY A 39 9.52 13.77 -7.42
CA GLY A 39 10.96 13.68 -7.22
C GLY A 39 11.44 14.51 -6.03
N LEU A 40 10.88 15.72 -5.83
CA LEU A 40 11.16 16.55 -4.66
C LEU A 40 10.65 15.91 -3.35
N GLU A 41 9.51 15.23 -3.37
CA GLU A 41 8.99 14.49 -2.21
C GLU A 41 9.90 13.33 -1.82
N GLU A 42 10.34 12.53 -2.79
CA GLU A 42 11.28 11.42 -2.57
C GLU A 42 12.64 11.90 -2.05
N ASP A 43 13.15 13.00 -2.62
CA ASP A 43 14.40 13.60 -2.16
C ASP A 43 14.28 14.11 -0.71
N ILE A 44 13.20 14.81 -0.39
CA ILE A 44 12.94 15.28 0.98
C ILE A 44 12.78 14.11 1.93
N ARG A 45 12.08 13.04 1.54
CA ARG A 45 11.92 11.83 2.36
C ARG A 45 13.25 11.17 2.64
N THR A 46 14.10 11.02 1.62
CA THR A 46 15.42 10.39 1.72
C THR A 46 16.36 11.20 2.62
N VAL A 47 16.41 12.52 2.40
CA VAL A 47 17.25 13.42 3.19
C VAL A 47 16.73 13.52 4.61
N ALA A 48 15.42 13.70 4.83
CA ALA A 48 14.82 13.78 6.17
C ALA A 48 15.07 12.50 6.98
N SER A 49 14.89 11.33 6.37
CA SER A 49 15.13 10.03 7.04
C SER A 49 16.58 9.91 7.50
N THR A 50 17.55 10.34 6.69
CA THR A 50 18.98 10.25 7.07
C THR A 50 19.42 11.39 7.99
N TRP A 51 18.80 12.56 7.85
CA TRP A 51 19.11 13.76 8.62
C TRP A 51 18.70 13.60 10.08
N PHE A 52 17.45 13.23 10.35
CA PHE A 52 16.96 13.11 11.73
C PHE A 52 17.52 11.89 12.47
N ASP A 53 17.97 10.87 11.73
CA ASP A 53 18.73 9.73 12.25
C ASP A 53 20.07 10.11 12.90
N HIS A 54 20.60 11.30 12.60
CA HIS A 54 21.92 11.74 13.03
C HIS A 54 21.83 12.56 14.34
N GLU A 55 22.55 12.15 15.39
CA GLU A 55 22.47 12.71 16.76
C GLU A 55 22.68 14.24 16.91
N ALA A 56 23.25 14.88 15.89
CA ALA A 56 23.49 16.32 15.86
C ALA A 56 22.31 17.14 15.31
N HIS A 57 21.28 16.50 14.76
CA HIS A 57 20.22 17.12 13.99
C HIS A 57 18.86 16.90 14.68
N ASN A 58 18.49 17.86 15.52
CA ASN A 58 17.33 17.76 16.41
C ASN A 58 16.36 18.94 16.28
N SER A 59 16.31 19.58 15.11
CA SER A 59 15.41 20.69 14.82
C SER A 59 14.88 20.59 13.39
N VAL A 60 13.56 20.73 13.25
CA VAL A 60 12.88 20.80 11.96
C VAL A 60 13.19 22.11 11.23
N ASP A 61 13.34 23.23 11.94
CA ASP A 61 13.72 24.53 11.35
C ASP A 61 15.12 24.47 10.74
N GLU A 62 16.01 23.74 11.41
CA GLU A 62 17.36 23.52 10.93
C GLU A 62 17.38 22.66 9.66
N PHE A 63 16.54 21.61 9.60
CA PHE A 63 16.34 20.82 8.39
C PHE A 63 15.85 21.72 7.23
N VAL A 64 14.80 22.50 7.45
CA VAL A 64 14.25 23.43 6.44
C VAL A 64 15.30 24.41 5.95
N SER A 65 16.21 24.85 6.82
CA SER A 65 17.26 25.83 6.48
C SER A 65 18.44 25.23 5.73
N HIS A 66 18.69 23.94 5.87
CA HIS A 66 19.85 23.26 5.26
C HIS A 66 19.51 22.28 4.15
N TYR A 67 18.23 22.00 3.92
CA TYR A 67 17.80 21.18 2.80
C TYR A 67 18.32 21.77 1.46
N PRO A 68 18.96 20.96 0.60
CA PRO A 68 19.58 21.45 -0.63
C PRO A 68 18.56 21.61 -1.75
N VAL A 69 17.78 22.69 -1.70
CA VAL A 69 16.77 23.06 -2.71
C VAL A 69 17.32 23.31 -4.12
N ALA A 70 18.64 23.42 -4.30
CA ALA A 70 19.28 23.71 -5.59
C ALA A 70 19.10 22.59 -6.64
N TYR A 71 18.67 21.42 -6.20
CA TYR A 71 18.46 20.22 -6.98
C TYR A 71 17.08 20.20 -7.66
N PHE A 72 16.14 21.05 -7.23
CA PHE A 72 14.81 21.17 -7.80
C PHE A 72 14.61 22.47 -8.60
N GLN A 73 14.02 22.37 -9.79
CA GLN A 73 13.73 23.49 -10.67
C GLN A 73 12.34 24.04 -10.37
N PHE A 74 12.27 25.12 -9.58
CA PHE A 74 10.99 25.78 -9.25
C PHE A 74 10.34 26.55 -10.41
N ARG A 75 11.03 26.76 -11.53
CA ARG A 75 10.55 27.63 -12.62
C ARG A 75 9.20 27.20 -13.21
N PRO A 76 8.91 25.90 -13.44
CA PRO A 76 7.59 25.46 -13.92
C PRO A 76 6.46 25.71 -12.92
N HIS A 77 6.78 25.85 -11.64
CA HIS A 77 5.83 26.06 -10.55
C HIS A 77 5.71 27.52 -10.11
N ASP A 78 6.45 28.43 -10.76
CA ASP A 78 6.37 29.87 -10.56
C ASP A 78 5.47 30.49 -11.63
N ARG A 79 4.21 30.79 -11.28
CA ARG A 79 3.25 31.45 -12.18
C ARG A 79 3.55 32.93 -12.39
N TYR A 80 4.57 33.47 -11.72
CA TYR A 80 4.96 34.87 -11.83
C TYR A 80 6.18 35.03 -12.73
N SER A 81 6.10 35.93 -13.71
CA SER A 81 7.16 36.14 -14.72
C SER A 81 7.94 37.45 -14.56
N GLY A 82 7.62 38.26 -13.54
CA GLY A 82 8.28 39.54 -13.26
C GLY A 82 9.50 39.40 -12.34
N ALA A 83 10.27 40.49 -12.20
CA ALA A 83 11.36 40.55 -11.23
C ALA A 83 10.78 40.54 -9.80
N THR A 84 11.23 39.60 -8.97
CA THR A 84 10.76 39.45 -7.58
C THR A 84 11.87 39.77 -6.59
N GLN A 85 11.49 40.33 -5.45
CA GLN A 85 12.41 40.60 -4.33
C GLN A 85 12.86 39.30 -3.65
N TYR A 86 12.05 38.24 -3.72
CA TYR A 86 12.29 36.94 -3.10
C TYR A 86 12.38 35.84 -4.16
N GLY A 87 13.41 35.00 -4.04
CA GLY A 87 13.59 33.81 -4.86
C GLY A 87 12.60 32.69 -4.49
N MET A 88 12.33 31.79 -5.43
CA MET A 88 11.42 30.66 -5.19
C MET A 88 11.96 29.67 -4.16
N ASP A 89 13.28 29.52 -4.08
CA ASP A 89 13.97 28.73 -3.06
C ASP A 89 13.75 29.28 -1.65
N GLN A 90 13.80 30.61 -1.49
CA GLN A 90 13.50 31.28 -0.21
C GLN A 90 12.03 31.12 0.16
N LEU A 91 11.13 31.29 -0.80
CA LEU A 91 9.69 31.19 -0.59
C LEU A 91 9.26 29.75 -0.28
N PHE A 92 9.83 28.76 -0.96
CA PHE A 92 9.61 27.35 -0.66
C PHE A 92 9.94 27.04 0.80
N ARG A 93 11.11 27.46 1.29
CA ARG A 93 11.50 27.25 2.69
C ARG A 93 10.56 27.96 3.67
N LEU A 94 10.10 29.16 3.34
CA LEU A 94 9.15 29.91 4.15
C LEU A 94 7.81 29.19 4.30
N PHE A 95 7.27 28.67 3.20
CA PHE A 95 6.01 27.94 3.24
C PHE A 95 6.17 26.54 3.85
N LEU A 96 7.29 25.85 3.59
CA LEU A 96 7.61 24.60 4.28
C LEU A 96 7.67 24.81 5.81
N LEU A 97 8.26 25.92 6.26
CA LEU A 97 8.26 26.29 7.68
C LEU A 97 6.85 26.57 8.19
N LYS A 98 6.03 27.31 7.44
CA LYS A 98 4.63 27.60 7.79
C LYS A 98 3.82 26.33 8.00
N GLU A 99 3.95 25.37 7.08
CA GLU A 99 3.23 24.10 7.15
C GLU A 99 3.77 23.18 8.25
N ILE A 100 5.09 23.13 8.48
CA ILE A 100 5.68 22.36 9.60
C ILE A 100 5.24 22.86 10.98
N HIS A 101 4.99 24.16 11.11
CA HIS A 101 4.49 24.76 12.35
C HIS A 101 2.97 24.81 12.44
N GLY A 102 2.25 24.38 11.40
CA GLY A 102 0.78 24.36 11.37
C GLY A 102 0.15 25.75 11.43
N TRP A 103 0.83 26.78 10.92
CA TRP A 103 0.32 28.15 10.98
C TRP A 103 -0.77 28.39 9.93
N THR A 104 -1.98 28.69 10.40
CA THR A 104 -3.13 28.98 9.53
C THR A 104 -2.98 30.30 8.78
N HIS A 105 -2.37 31.33 9.40
CA HIS A 105 -2.18 32.63 8.76
C HIS A 105 -0.68 32.98 8.62
N GLU A 106 -0.38 33.85 7.67
CA GLU A 106 1.00 34.26 7.38
C GLU A 106 1.55 35.22 8.46
N THR A 107 0.70 35.74 9.34
CA THR A 107 1.09 36.68 10.41
C THR A 107 2.03 35.99 11.42
N GLU A 108 1.77 34.73 11.71
CA GLU A 108 2.52 33.87 12.60
C GLU A 108 3.92 33.63 12.02
N LEU A 109 4.01 33.28 10.73
CA LEU A 109 5.26 33.14 9.99
C LEU A 109 6.09 34.43 10.02
N VAL A 110 5.47 35.58 9.71
CA VAL A 110 6.14 36.89 9.73
C VAL A 110 6.67 37.23 11.12
N THR A 111 5.88 36.99 12.16
CA THR A 111 6.26 37.24 13.55
C THR A 111 7.41 36.33 13.97
N TYR A 112 7.36 35.06 13.58
CA TYR A 112 8.37 34.06 13.90
C TYR A 112 9.73 34.44 13.29
N ILE A 113 9.78 34.77 12.00
CA ILE A 113 11.03 35.15 11.32
C ILE A 113 11.58 36.48 11.84
N SER A 114 10.69 37.42 12.19
CA SER A 114 11.10 38.71 12.77
C SER A 114 11.76 38.55 14.15
N THR A 115 11.41 37.49 14.89
CA THR A 115 11.92 37.22 16.24
C THR A 115 13.11 36.25 16.26
N HIS A 116 13.45 35.62 15.14
CA HIS A 116 14.56 34.67 14.99
C HIS A 116 15.56 35.11 13.91
N PRO A 117 16.44 36.09 14.22
CA PRO A 117 17.38 36.67 13.23
C PRO A 117 18.38 35.66 12.67
N ASP A 118 18.80 34.67 13.46
CA ASP A 118 19.74 33.62 13.04
C ASP A 118 19.11 32.70 11.97
N LEU A 119 17.84 32.29 12.18
CA LEU A 119 17.08 31.51 11.20
C LEU A 119 16.84 32.33 9.92
N ARG A 120 16.52 33.61 10.06
CA ARG A 120 16.33 34.52 8.93
C ARG A 120 17.59 34.63 8.06
N GLU A 121 18.76 34.72 8.70
CA GLU A 121 20.05 34.72 7.99
C GLU A 121 20.30 33.39 7.27
N GLN A 122 20.01 32.25 7.91
CA GLN A 122 20.14 30.92 7.31
C GLN A 122 19.21 30.70 6.11
N LEU A 123 17.99 31.26 6.15
CA LEU A 123 17.04 31.24 5.05
C LEU A 123 17.40 32.22 3.92
N GLY A 124 18.43 33.06 4.10
CA GLY A 124 18.87 34.05 3.12
C GLY A 124 17.90 35.23 2.95
N ILE A 125 17.09 35.55 3.96
CA ILE A 125 16.06 36.60 3.88
C ILE A 125 16.61 37.92 4.44
N GLU A 126 16.93 38.87 3.56
CA GLU A 126 17.43 40.19 4.00
C GLU A 126 16.33 41.05 4.64
N THR A 127 15.13 41.03 4.06
CA THR A 127 13.96 41.80 4.52
C THR A 127 12.76 40.87 4.71
N VAL A 128 12.09 40.91 5.86
CA VAL A 128 10.94 40.04 6.14
C VAL A 128 9.78 40.39 5.20
N PRO A 129 9.23 39.42 4.43
CA PRO A 129 8.04 39.66 3.60
C PRO A 129 6.85 40.10 4.45
N ASP A 130 6.02 41.00 3.91
CA ASP A 130 4.75 41.32 4.56
C ASP A 130 3.69 40.23 4.31
N GLN A 131 2.63 40.25 5.12
CA GLN A 131 1.54 39.27 5.03
C GLN A 131 0.90 39.22 3.63
N SER A 132 0.72 40.38 3.00
CA SER A 132 0.11 40.47 1.66
C SER A 132 0.99 39.83 0.58
N THR A 133 2.30 39.92 0.73
CA THR A 133 3.28 39.31 -0.17
C THR A 133 3.25 37.79 -0.06
N LEU A 134 3.22 37.26 1.16
CA LEU A 134 3.12 35.81 1.40
C LEU A 134 1.78 35.27 0.90
N TRP A 135 0.67 35.94 1.22
CA TRP A 135 -0.65 35.53 0.78
C TRP A 135 -0.76 35.47 -0.75
N ARG A 136 -0.30 36.51 -1.47
CA ARG A 136 -0.28 36.50 -2.95
C ARG A 136 0.65 35.44 -3.50
N THR A 137 1.77 35.19 -2.82
CA THR A 137 2.69 34.14 -3.26
C THR A 137 2.00 32.78 -3.19
N TRP A 138 1.42 32.42 -2.05
CA TRP A 138 0.72 31.16 -1.88
C TRP A 138 -0.48 31.02 -2.83
N ASN A 139 -1.34 32.04 -2.90
CA ASN A 139 -2.62 31.91 -3.60
C ASN A 139 -2.56 32.21 -5.10
N GLU A 140 -1.60 33.01 -5.56
CA GLU A 140 -1.54 33.49 -6.96
C GLU A 140 -0.27 33.08 -7.70
N ARG A 141 0.87 32.93 -7.01
CA ARG A 141 2.18 32.65 -7.63
C ARG A 141 2.52 31.15 -7.69
N LEU A 142 2.31 30.41 -6.60
CA LEU A 142 2.60 28.97 -6.57
C LEU A 142 1.52 28.18 -7.35
N THR A 143 1.94 27.15 -8.07
CA THR A 143 1.01 26.15 -8.62
C THR A 143 0.30 25.37 -7.50
N ALA A 144 -0.87 24.80 -7.79
CA ALA A 144 -1.58 23.92 -6.84
C ALA A 144 -0.71 22.72 -6.45
N GLU A 145 -0.14 22.05 -7.44
CA GLU A 145 0.82 20.94 -7.30
C GLU A 145 1.96 21.25 -6.32
N LEU A 146 2.71 22.33 -6.53
CA LEU A 146 3.78 22.72 -5.59
C LEU A 146 3.26 23.05 -4.17
N ARG A 147 2.04 23.58 -4.01
CA ARG A 147 1.48 23.81 -2.66
C ARG A 147 1.19 22.50 -1.95
N GLU A 148 0.56 21.56 -2.65
CA GLU A 148 0.30 20.22 -2.14
C GLU A 148 1.60 19.51 -1.80
N THR A 149 2.61 19.57 -2.67
CA THR A 149 3.94 19.03 -2.38
C THR A 149 4.58 19.67 -1.14
N ILE A 150 4.42 20.98 -0.92
CA ILE A 150 4.90 21.65 0.30
C ILE A 150 4.17 21.10 1.54
N GLU A 151 2.85 20.89 1.46
CA GLU A 151 2.06 20.29 2.55
C GLU A 151 2.49 18.83 2.83
N THR A 152 2.62 18.01 1.78
CA THR A 152 3.05 16.60 1.86
C THR A 152 4.47 16.45 2.37
N THR A 153 5.39 17.32 1.93
CA THR A 153 6.78 17.32 2.40
C THR A 153 6.90 17.84 3.83
N ALA A 154 6.14 18.86 4.21
CA ALA A 154 6.05 19.30 5.61
C ALA A 154 5.61 18.15 6.52
N ARG A 155 4.57 17.42 6.11
CA ARG A 155 4.08 16.23 6.82
C ARG A 155 5.15 15.14 6.89
N THR A 156 5.83 14.86 5.78
CA THR A 156 6.92 13.87 5.73
C THR A 156 8.06 14.24 6.67
N VAL A 157 8.46 15.51 6.69
CA VAL A 157 9.50 16.02 7.59
C VAL A 157 9.08 15.86 9.05
N LEU A 158 7.85 16.22 9.40
CA LEU A 158 7.30 16.03 10.74
C LEU A 158 7.26 14.56 11.16
N ILE A 159 6.84 13.66 10.25
CA ILE A 159 6.84 12.21 10.51
C ILE A 159 8.26 11.71 10.76
N LYS A 160 9.22 12.01 9.87
CA LYS A 160 10.61 11.54 10.01
C LYS A 160 11.31 12.13 11.25
N ALA A 161 11.03 13.38 11.58
CA ALA A 161 11.51 13.99 12.83
C ALA A 161 10.91 13.30 14.05
N GLN A 162 9.60 13.05 14.05
CA GLN A 162 8.91 12.37 15.14
C GLN A 162 9.42 10.93 15.32
N ASP A 163 9.63 10.19 14.22
CA ASP A 163 10.16 8.83 14.22
C ASP A 163 11.57 8.74 14.82
N ALA A 164 12.40 9.75 14.58
CA ALA A 164 13.75 9.86 15.15
C ALA A 164 13.76 10.43 16.59
N GLY A 165 12.61 10.71 17.20
CA GLY A 165 12.50 11.28 18.55
C GLY A 165 12.86 12.76 18.64
N VAL A 166 12.84 13.48 17.52
CA VAL A 166 13.04 14.93 17.47
C VAL A 166 11.73 15.65 17.84
N ALA A 167 11.84 16.72 18.63
CA ALA A 167 10.67 17.52 19.02
C ALA A 167 10.06 18.21 17.79
N VAL A 168 8.76 17.97 17.57
CA VAL A 168 7.98 18.57 16.48
C VAL A 168 7.03 19.66 17.01
N PRO A 169 6.74 20.73 16.23
CA PRO A 169 5.88 21.83 16.68
C PRO A 169 4.43 21.42 16.98
N HIS A 170 3.91 20.46 16.22
CA HIS A 170 2.62 19.81 16.46
C HIS A 170 2.69 18.36 15.99
N GLU A 171 1.73 17.54 16.41
CA GLU A 171 1.58 16.22 15.81
C GLU A 171 1.14 16.40 14.36
N PRO A 172 1.84 15.80 13.37
CA PRO A 172 1.42 15.90 11.98
C PRO A 172 0.01 15.34 11.86
N ASP A 173 -0.86 16.04 11.12
CA ASP A 173 -2.19 15.54 10.82
C ASP A 173 -2.04 14.17 10.16
N ARG A 174 -2.37 13.14 10.91
CA ARG A 174 -2.52 11.80 10.37
C ARG A 174 -3.84 11.87 9.64
N ARG A 175 -3.81 12.19 8.33
CA ARG A 175 -4.89 11.76 7.43
C ARG A 175 -4.94 10.23 7.58
N LEU A 176 -5.73 9.77 8.56
CA LEU A 176 -6.54 8.58 8.40
C LEU A 176 -7.30 8.80 7.09
N PRO A 177 -7.54 7.77 6.26
CA PRO A 177 -8.57 7.87 5.27
C PRO A 177 -9.89 8.04 6.04
N PHE A 178 -10.19 9.28 6.40
CA PHE A 178 -11.54 9.68 6.66
C PHE A 178 -12.27 9.45 5.35
N GLN A 179 -13.39 8.73 5.42
CA GLN A 179 -14.50 8.98 4.53
C GLN A 179 -14.70 10.49 4.52
N ARG A 180 -14.16 11.16 3.50
CA ARG A 180 -14.64 12.48 3.14
C ARG A 180 -16.08 12.22 2.72
N ASP A 181 -17.02 12.90 3.35
CA ASP A 181 -18.38 12.95 2.81
C ASP A 181 -18.26 13.33 1.35
N GLU A 182 -18.93 12.55 0.49
CA GLU A 182 -18.95 12.66 -0.97
C GLU A 182 -19.07 14.13 -1.39
N GLU A 183 -17.96 14.80 -1.69
CA GLU A 183 -18.01 15.95 -2.56
C GLU A 183 -18.16 15.35 -3.96
N GLU A 184 -19.40 15.34 -4.47
CA GLU A 184 -19.70 15.01 -5.86
C GLU A 184 -18.74 15.82 -6.75
N SER A 185 -17.74 15.15 -7.32
CA SER A 185 -17.00 15.73 -8.44
C SER A 185 -18.04 16.04 -9.54
N ASP A 186 -17.98 17.23 -10.14
CA ASP A 186 -18.85 17.69 -11.24
C ASP A 186 -18.66 16.87 -12.56
N THR A 187 -18.09 15.67 -12.47
CA THR A 187 -17.78 14.77 -13.57
C THR A 187 -19.00 13.90 -13.87
N SER A 188 -19.55 13.99 -15.08
CA SER A 188 -20.73 13.18 -15.41
C SER A 188 -20.43 11.69 -15.38
N ASP A 189 -21.33 10.88 -14.83
CA ASP A 189 -21.26 9.41 -14.79
C ASP A 189 -20.87 8.78 -16.14
N GLN A 190 -21.29 9.38 -17.26
CA GLN A 190 -20.96 8.89 -18.60
C GLN A 190 -19.48 9.02 -18.93
N ALA A 191 -18.82 10.10 -18.51
CA ALA A 191 -17.39 10.30 -18.73
C ALA A 191 -16.56 9.30 -17.93
N ILE A 192 -16.96 9.00 -16.69
CA ILE A 192 -16.35 7.96 -15.86
C ILE A 192 -16.45 6.59 -16.56
N LEU A 193 -17.63 6.26 -17.10
CA LEU A 193 -17.84 4.98 -17.77
C LEU A 193 -17.08 4.86 -19.10
N ASP A 194 -17.00 5.94 -19.89
CA ASP A 194 -16.29 5.94 -21.16
C ASP A 194 -14.77 5.81 -20.94
N GLU A 195 -14.22 6.52 -19.94
CA GLU A 195 -12.80 6.43 -19.57
C GLU A 195 -12.47 5.05 -18.98
N ALA A 196 -13.32 4.55 -18.07
CA ALA A 196 -13.18 3.22 -17.53
C ALA A 196 -13.19 2.15 -18.62
N ALA A 197 -13.98 2.30 -19.69
CA ALA A 197 -14.01 1.36 -20.81
C ALA A 197 -12.66 1.31 -21.52
N SER A 198 -12.11 2.47 -21.86
CA SER A 198 -10.81 2.62 -22.54
C SER A 198 -9.67 2.01 -21.71
N ILE A 199 -9.61 2.35 -20.42
CA ILE A 199 -8.57 1.87 -19.50
C ILE A 199 -8.72 0.36 -19.26
N THR A 200 -9.95 -0.13 -19.11
CA THR A 200 -10.22 -1.56 -18.93
C THR A 200 -9.76 -2.38 -20.14
N ASP A 201 -9.99 -1.88 -21.36
CA ASP A 201 -9.53 -2.52 -22.59
C ASP A 201 -7.99 -2.62 -22.62
N HIS A 202 -7.31 -1.51 -22.34
CA HIS A 202 -5.85 -1.44 -22.30
C HIS A 202 -5.26 -2.40 -21.27
N VAL A 203 -5.74 -2.35 -20.01
CA VAL A 203 -5.24 -3.21 -18.92
C VAL A 203 -5.45 -4.69 -19.25
N SER A 204 -6.58 -5.05 -19.86
CA SER A 204 -6.87 -6.43 -20.27
C SER A 204 -5.86 -6.96 -21.29
N HIS A 205 -5.50 -6.13 -22.27
CA HIS A 205 -4.50 -6.46 -23.30
C HIS A 205 -3.09 -6.65 -22.73
N VAL A 206 -2.77 -5.97 -21.64
CA VAL A 206 -1.46 -6.10 -20.98
C VAL A 206 -1.38 -7.34 -20.10
N VAL A 207 -2.44 -7.62 -19.34
CA VAL A 207 -2.43 -8.65 -18.28
C VAL A 207 -2.66 -10.06 -18.82
N PHE A 208 -3.68 -10.27 -19.66
CA PHE A 208 -4.05 -11.63 -20.10
C PHE A 208 -2.99 -12.41 -20.88
N PRO A 209 -2.08 -11.79 -21.65
CA PRO A 209 -1.00 -12.54 -22.31
C PRO A 209 0.07 -13.09 -21.34
N ALA A 210 -0.09 -12.96 -20.02
CA ALA A 210 0.70 -13.70 -19.03
C ALA A 210 0.20 -15.14 -18.85
N PHE A 211 -1.04 -15.45 -19.25
CA PHE A 211 -1.63 -16.77 -19.10
C PHE A 211 -1.44 -17.64 -20.34
N SER A 212 -1.02 -18.88 -20.11
CA SER A 212 -0.83 -19.88 -21.15
C SER A 212 -1.25 -21.28 -20.69
N LEU A 213 -1.71 -22.08 -21.63
CA LEU A 213 -2.16 -23.45 -21.51
C LEU A 213 -1.24 -24.32 -22.35
N ASN A 214 -0.86 -25.47 -21.80
CA ASN A 214 -0.11 -26.48 -22.55
C ASN A 214 -1.04 -27.14 -23.57
N ARG A 215 -1.12 -26.55 -24.78
CA ARG A 215 -1.99 -26.98 -25.88
C ARG A 215 -1.15 -27.24 -27.12
N ASP A 216 -1.54 -28.27 -27.89
CA ASP A 216 -0.84 -28.64 -29.12
C ASP A 216 -1.09 -27.63 -30.24
N ASP A 217 -0.11 -27.51 -31.14
CA ASP A 217 -0.22 -26.73 -32.37
C ASP A 217 -1.39 -27.22 -33.23
N GLY A 218 -2.25 -26.30 -33.68
CA GLY A 218 -3.40 -26.61 -34.53
C GLY A 218 -4.75 -26.71 -33.81
N CYS A 219 -4.83 -26.29 -32.55
CA CYS A 219 -6.11 -26.13 -31.86
C CYS A 219 -7.03 -25.10 -32.55
N GLU A 220 -8.27 -25.50 -32.86
CA GLU A 220 -9.21 -24.64 -33.59
C GLU A 220 -9.80 -23.49 -32.76
N ILE A 221 -9.75 -23.57 -31.43
CA ILE A 221 -10.20 -22.52 -30.50
C ILE A 221 -8.97 -21.78 -29.98
N HIS A 222 -8.91 -20.48 -30.22
CA HIS A 222 -7.84 -19.62 -29.72
C HIS A 222 -7.78 -19.64 -28.18
N GLU A 223 -6.59 -19.59 -27.62
CA GLU A 223 -6.35 -19.64 -26.17
C GLU A 223 -7.07 -18.53 -25.40
N ASN A 224 -7.03 -17.29 -25.89
CA ASN A 224 -7.78 -16.18 -25.28
C ASN A 224 -9.27 -16.49 -25.05
N ALA A 225 -9.91 -17.36 -25.84
CA ALA A 225 -11.30 -17.74 -25.59
C ALA A 225 -11.51 -18.49 -24.26
N TYR A 226 -10.47 -19.17 -23.74
CA TYR A 226 -10.47 -19.81 -22.42
C TYR A 226 -10.32 -18.78 -21.31
N TRP A 227 -9.51 -17.75 -21.52
CA TRP A 227 -9.37 -16.65 -20.57
C TRP A 227 -10.60 -15.75 -20.55
N ASP A 228 -11.19 -15.46 -21.70
CA ASP A 228 -12.48 -14.79 -21.81
C ASP A 228 -13.58 -15.58 -21.07
N LEU A 229 -13.61 -16.90 -21.24
CA LEU A 229 -14.52 -17.76 -20.48
C LEU A 229 -14.21 -17.72 -18.99
N GLN A 230 -12.93 -17.77 -18.57
CA GLN A 230 -12.57 -17.71 -17.15
C GLN A 230 -12.97 -16.37 -16.53
N THR A 231 -12.73 -15.27 -17.24
CA THR A 231 -13.19 -13.94 -16.89
C THR A 231 -14.70 -13.98 -16.76
N HIS A 232 -15.46 -14.43 -17.78
CA HIS A 232 -16.93 -14.58 -17.70
C HIS A 232 -17.44 -15.29 -16.44
N LEU A 233 -16.76 -16.37 -16.04
CA LEU A 233 -17.10 -17.13 -14.84
C LEU A 233 -16.84 -16.33 -13.56
N GLY A 234 -15.73 -15.58 -13.51
CA GLY A 234 -15.42 -14.71 -12.38
C GLY A 234 -16.31 -13.47 -12.33
N LEU A 235 -16.84 -13.01 -13.47
CA LEU A 235 -17.66 -11.80 -13.51
C LEU A 235 -19.14 -12.02 -13.09
N ARG A 236 -19.49 -13.22 -12.61
CA ARG A 236 -20.84 -13.59 -12.16
C ARG A 236 -20.78 -14.47 -10.92
N GLU A 237 -21.39 -13.97 -9.85
CA GLU A 237 -21.44 -14.68 -8.58
C GLU A 237 -22.09 -16.05 -8.75
N GLY A 238 -21.41 -17.09 -8.27
CA GLY A 238 -21.93 -18.46 -8.25
C GLY A 238 -21.96 -19.19 -9.61
N LEU A 239 -21.34 -18.65 -10.68
CA LEU A 239 -21.41 -19.28 -12.00
C LEU A 239 -20.40 -20.43 -12.16
N ALA A 240 -20.92 -21.63 -12.42
CA ALA A 240 -20.10 -22.82 -12.65
C ALA A 240 -19.67 -22.97 -14.12
N ALA A 241 -18.49 -23.53 -14.37
CA ALA A 241 -17.87 -23.60 -15.70
C ALA A 241 -18.77 -24.12 -16.85
N ASN A 242 -19.57 -25.17 -16.60
CA ASN A 242 -20.43 -25.73 -17.64
C ASN A 242 -21.64 -24.85 -17.96
N GLU A 243 -22.24 -24.23 -16.94
CA GLU A 243 -23.36 -23.31 -17.12
C GLU A 243 -22.87 -22.00 -17.73
N GLY A 244 -21.72 -21.50 -17.26
CA GLY A 244 -21.09 -20.33 -17.82
C GLY A 244 -20.63 -20.50 -19.26
N ALA A 245 -20.08 -21.66 -19.64
CA ALA A 245 -19.76 -21.92 -21.04
C ALA A 245 -21.01 -21.92 -21.95
N ARG A 246 -22.16 -22.36 -21.45
CA ARG A 246 -23.42 -22.33 -22.23
C ARG A 246 -23.94 -20.91 -22.41
N SER A 247 -23.88 -20.06 -21.39
CA SER A 247 -24.28 -18.65 -21.52
C SER A 247 -23.28 -17.86 -22.36
N PHE A 248 -21.98 -18.14 -22.19
CA PHE A 248 -20.90 -17.51 -22.94
C PHE A 248 -21.03 -17.70 -24.46
N VAL A 249 -21.62 -18.81 -24.94
CA VAL A 249 -21.92 -18.98 -26.38
C VAL A 249 -22.86 -17.89 -26.93
N TYR A 250 -23.81 -17.42 -26.12
CA TYR A 250 -24.79 -16.41 -26.56
C TYR A 250 -24.29 -14.98 -26.42
N GLU A 251 -23.34 -14.78 -25.51
CA GLU A 251 -22.83 -13.45 -25.19
C GLU A 251 -21.50 -13.18 -25.90
N SER A 252 -20.72 -14.21 -26.25
CA SER A 252 -19.45 -14.04 -26.94
C SER A 252 -19.63 -13.69 -28.43
N THR A 253 -18.82 -12.75 -28.93
CA THR A 253 -18.66 -12.44 -30.35
C THR A 253 -17.81 -13.46 -31.12
N ARG A 254 -17.26 -14.48 -30.43
CA ARG A 254 -16.40 -15.50 -31.05
C ARG A 254 -17.24 -16.56 -31.79
N ASP A 255 -16.81 -16.90 -33.00
CA ASP A 255 -17.39 -18.00 -33.78
C ASP A 255 -17.34 -19.36 -33.06
N ARG A 256 -16.32 -19.57 -32.20
CA ARG A 256 -16.10 -20.79 -31.44
C ARG A 256 -15.65 -20.48 -30.02
N THR A 257 -16.31 -21.09 -29.05
CA THR A 257 -16.03 -20.92 -27.63
C THR A 257 -15.73 -22.27 -26.96
N PRO A 258 -14.90 -22.29 -25.89
CA PRO A 258 -14.55 -23.51 -25.20
C PRO A 258 -15.71 -24.09 -24.38
N LEU A 259 -15.74 -25.42 -24.26
CA LEU A 259 -16.68 -26.12 -23.39
C LEU A 259 -16.19 -26.08 -21.95
N GLY A 260 -17.10 -25.89 -20.99
CA GLY A 260 -16.75 -25.76 -19.57
C GLY A 260 -16.02 -26.97 -18.96
N HIS A 261 -16.20 -28.17 -19.49
CA HIS A 261 -15.44 -29.34 -19.04
C HIS A 261 -14.01 -29.35 -19.59
N ALA A 262 -13.83 -29.00 -20.87
CA ALA A 262 -12.52 -28.87 -21.50
C ALA A 262 -11.70 -27.75 -20.84
N HIS A 263 -12.35 -26.61 -20.54
CA HIS A 263 -11.74 -25.51 -19.78
C HIS A 263 -11.18 -25.98 -18.43
N ARG A 264 -12.00 -26.67 -17.62
CA ARG A 264 -11.56 -27.21 -16.33
C ARG A 264 -10.46 -28.25 -16.46
N GLU A 265 -10.45 -29.05 -17.52
CA GLU A 265 -9.42 -30.06 -17.76
C GLU A 265 -8.07 -29.42 -18.04
N HIS A 266 -8.02 -28.38 -18.88
CA HIS A 266 -6.79 -27.64 -19.11
C HIS A 266 -6.25 -27.00 -17.83
N ILE A 267 -7.12 -26.39 -17.01
CA ILE A 267 -6.68 -25.81 -15.73
C ILE A 267 -6.16 -26.89 -14.77
N ARG A 268 -6.77 -28.09 -14.74
CA ARG A 268 -6.30 -29.19 -13.89
C ARG A 268 -4.91 -29.70 -14.28
N ASN A 269 -4.49 -29.51 -15.52
CA ASN A 269 -3.16 -29.88 -15.99
C ASN A 269 -2.07 -28.87 -15.58
N LEU A 270 -2.46 -27.73 -15.01
CA LEU A 270 -1.51 -26.75 -14.48
C LEU A 270 -1.08 -27.13 -13.06
N SER A 271 0.21 -27.10 -12.81
CA SER A 271 0.78 -27.17 -11.46
C SER A 271 0.54 -25.87 -10.68
N ILE A 272 0.62 -25.94 -9.35
CA ILE A 272 0.56 -24.76 -8.46
C ILE A 272 1.63 -23.74 -8.84
N GLU A 273 2.84 -24.21 -9.14
CA GLU A 273 3.98 -23.38 -9.56
C GLU A 273 3.66 -22.62 -10.86
N GLN A 274 3.11 -23.30 -11.87
CA GLN A 274 2.71 -22.66 -13.13
C GLN A 274 1.59 -21.63 -12.91
N ILE A 275 0.61 -21.92 -12.06
CA ILE A 275 -0.48 -20.99 -11.75
C ILE A 275 0.07 -19.72 -11.11
N ARG A 276 0.91 -19.87 -10.07
CA ARG A 276 1.52 -18.73 -9.38
C ARG A 276 2.46 -17.94 -10.29
N GLU A 277 3.21 -18.61 -11.16
CA GLU A 277 4.09 -17.93 -12.10
C GLU A 277 3.32 -17.07 -13.10
N MET A 278 2.26 -17.60 -13.72
CA MET A 278 1.40 -16.79 -14.60
C MET A 278 0.74 -15.63 -13.86
N TYR A 279 0.31 -15.86 -12.60
CA TYR A 279 -0.27 -14.83 -11.75
C TYR A 279 0.73 -13.70 -11.46
N ARG A 280 1.95 -14.03 -11.04
CA ARG A 280 2.98 -13.03 -10.74
C ARG A 280 3.38 -12.25 -11.98
N GLN A 281 3.51 -12.91 -13.14
CA GLN A 281 3.75 -12.21 -14.40
C GLN A 281 2.61 -11.26 -14.78
N ALA A 282 1.35 -11.66 -14.54
CA ALA A 282 0.18 -10.81 -14.75
C ALA A 282 0.22 -9.57 -13.84
N ILE A 283 0.55 -9.75 -12.55
CA ILE A 283 0.70 -8.66 -11.58
C ILE A 283 1.88 -7.76 -11.93
N ASP A 284 3.05 -8.30 -12.30
CA ASP A 284 4.22 -7.48 -12.68
C ASP A 284 3.90 -6.57 -13.88
N ARG A 285 3.17 -7.10 -14.87
CA ARG A 285 2.71 -6.29 -16.01
C ARG A 285 1.74 -5.21 -15.56
N LEU A 286 0.77 -5.55 -14.69
CA LEU A 286 -0.15 -4.57 -14.13
C LEU A 286 0.58 -3.45 -13.36
N LEU A 287 1.52 -3.82 -12.49
CA LEU A 287 2.33 -2.87 -11.71
C LEU A 287 3.18 -1.97 -12.62
N ASN A 288 3.71 -2.49 -13.73
CA ASN A 288 4.47 -1.69 -14.68
C ASN A 288 3.61 -0.67 -15.42
N GLU A 289 2.34 -0.97 -15.69
CA GLU A 289 1.38 0.02 -16.23
C GLU A 289 1.08 1.13 -15.23
N LEU A 290 1.00 0.78 -13.94
CA LEU A 290 0.77 1.75 -12.87
C LEU A 290 2.02 2.60 -12.56
N ALA A 291 3.22 2.04 -12.74
CA ALA A 291 4.49 2.69 -12.39
C ALA A 291 4.79 4.00 -13.15
N GLY A 292 4.05 4.30 -14.22
CA GLY A 292 4.15 5.58 -14.94
C GLY A 292 3.30 6.72 -14.35
N ARG A 293 2.57 6.48 -13.25
CA ARG A 293 1.69 7.45 -12.60
C ARG A 293 2.30 7.93 -11.29
N GLU A 294 2.28 9.24 -11.06
CA GLU A 294 2.86 9.89 -9.88
C GLU A 294 2.19 9.44 -8.57
N GLU A 295 0.92 9.05 -8.67
CA GLU A 295 0.06 8.60 -7.58
C GLU A 295 0.28 7.12 -7.19
N PHE A 296 1.03 6.36 -7.99
CA PHE A 296 1.37 4.98 -7.70
C PHE A 296 2.81 4.83 -7.19
N VAL A 297 2.97 4.67 -5.88
CA VAL A 297 4.27 4.42 -5.25
C VAL A 297 4.54 2.92 -5.23
N ARG A 298 5.61 2.47 -5.90
CA ARG A 298 6.09 1.06 -5.88
C ARG A 298 6.83 0.70 -4.58
N ALA A 299 6.49 1.38 -3.50
CA ALA A 299 6.98 1.18 -2.15
C ALA A 299 5.78 1.29 -1.21
N GLY A 300 5.68 0.38 -0.24
CA GLY A 300 4.58 0.48 0.69
C GLY A 300 4.50 -0.62 1.74
N ILE A 301 3.37 -0.57 2.43
CA ILE A 301 3.02 -1.50 3.48
C ILE A 301 2.37 -2.71 2.82
N VAL A 302 2.83 -3.90 3.16
CA VAL A 302 2.18 -5.15 2.76
C VAL A 302 1.44 -5.73 3.94
N ALA A 303 0.31 -6.36 3.66
CA ALA A 303 -0.39 -7.15 4.65
C ALA A 303 -0.49 -8.62 4.19
N ILE A 304 -0.30 -9.52 5.15
CA ILE A 304 -0.40 -10.97 4.93
C ILE A 304 -1.58 -11.51 5.72
N ASP A 305 -2.41 -12.30 5.07
CA ASP A 305 -3.55 -12.95 5.72
C ASP A 305 -3.87 -14.32 5.11
N ILE A 306 -4.54 -15.15 5.89
CA ILE A 306 -5.11 -16.43 5.44
C ILE A 306 -6.62 -16.24 5.30
N THR A 307 -7.17 -16.59 4.14
CA THR A 307 -8.61 -16.62 3.91
C THR A 307 -9.10 -18.03 3.64
N GLU A 308 -10.41 -18.23 3.77
CA GLU A 308 -11.05 -19.52 3.63
C GLU A 308 -12.07 -19.48 2.50
N ALA A 309 -12.04 -20.54 1.69
CA ALA A 309 -13.13 -20.83 0.76
C ALA A 309 -14.41 -21.20 1.52
N ASP A 310 -15.52 -21.30 0.79
CA ASP A 310 -16.78 -21.76 1.38
C ASP A 310 -16.62 -23.15 2.04
N PRO A 311 -17.33 -23.41 3.15
CA PRO A 311 -17.30 -24.69 3.84
C PRO A 311 -17.53 -25.87 2.87
N PHE A 312 -16.61 -26.81 2.90
CA PHE A 312 -16.65 -28.02 2.10
C PHE A 312 -17.55 -29.07 2.74
N THR A 313 -18.58 -29.47 2.00
CA THR A 313 -19.62 -30.41 2.47
C THR A 313 -19.48 -31.82 1.90
N GLY A 314 -18.44 -32.08 1.12
CA GLY A 314 -18.20 -33.39 0.48
C GLY A 314 -17.35 -34.35 1.31
N ASP A 315 -17.19 -35.56 0.79
CA ASP A 315 -16.20 -36.52 1.32
C ASP A 315 -14.78 -36.00 1.09
N ARG A 316 -13.95 -35.95 2.13
CA ARG A 316 -12.56 -35.45 2.05
C ARG A 316 -11.50 -36.56 1.96
N THR A 317 -11.91 -37.82 1.84
CA THR A 317 -10.98 -38.96 1.74
C THR A 317 -9.97 -38.74 0.61
N GLY A 318 -8.68 -38.78 0.94
CA GLY A 318 -7.57 -38.55 -0.01
C GLY A 318 -7.21 -37.07 -0.25
N HIS A 319 -7.86 -36.13 0.45
CA HIS A 319 -7.64 -34.69 0.37
C HIS A 319 -7.53 -34.04 1.76
N GLU A 320 -7.23 -34.83 2.80
CA GLU A 320 -7.23 -34.40 4.20
C GLU A 320 -6.16 -33.36 4.52
N ASP A 321 -5.11 -33.31 3.72
CA ASP A 321 -4.01 -32.35 3.85
C ASP A 321 -4.28 -31.03 3.09
N GLU A 322 -5.28 -31.03 2.19
CA GLU A 322 -5.69 -29.86 1.38
C GLU A 322 -6.98 -29.22 1.93
N ILE A 323 -7.87 -30.03 2.52
CA ILE A 323 -9.16 -29.64 3.10
C ILE A 323 -9.06 -29.78 4.61
N ILE A 324 -8.56 -28.72 5.26
CA ILE A 324 -8.05 -28.81 6.63
C ILE A 324 -9.10 -28.47 7.69
N GLY A 325 -9.71 -27.30 7.62
CA GLY A 325 -10.55 -26.78 8.70
C GLY A 325 -10.90 -25.31 8.46
N THR A 326 -11.80 -24.78 9.28
CA THR A 326 -12.10 -23.34 9.31
C THR A 326 -11.33 -22.64 10.43
N LYS A 327 -11.27 -21.31 10.38
CA LYS A 327 -10.65 -20.42 11.39
C LYS A 327 -11.45 -20.49 12.70
N GLU A 328 -12.76 -20.72 12.59
CA GLU A 328 -13.64 -20.95 13.72
C GLU A 328 -13.52 -22.39 14.23
N GLN A 329 -13.76 -22.60 15.53
CA GLN A 329 -13.80 -23.95 16.08
C GLN A 329 -15.14 -24.63 15.74
N THR A 330 -15.33 -24.94 14.47
CA THR A 330 -16.47 -25.71 13.96
C THR A 330 -16.01 -27.09 13.47
N ASP A 331 -16.96 -28.01 13.27
CA ASP A 331 -16.69 -29.31 12.63
C ASP A 331 -16.61 -29.20 11.09
N GLU A 332 -16.47 -27.97 10.57
CA GLU A 332 -16.42 -27.67 9.14
C GLU A 332 -14.99 -27.67 8.60
N TYR A 333 -14.88 -28.00 7.33
CA TYR A 333 -13.60 -28.07 6.62
C TYR A 333 -13.63 -27.10 5.45
N ALA A 334 -12.54 -26.39 5.21
CA ALA A 334 -12.43 -25.49 4.07
C ALA A 334 -11.04 -25.60 3.44
N TYR A 335 -10.93 -25.14 2.20
CA TYR A 335 -9.65 -24.82 1.60
C TYR A 335 -9.20 -23.46 2.12
N GLN A 336 -7.91 -23.32 2.42
CA GLN A 336 -7.31 -22.09 2.90
C GLN A 336 -6.30 -21.54 1.89
N TRP A 337 -6.29 -20.23 1.73
CA TRP A 337 -5.39 -19.50 0.84
C TRP A 337 -4.69 -18.40 1.61
N ALA A 338 -3.38 -18.26 1.44
CA ALA A 338 -2.63 -17.16 2.02
C ALA A 338 -2.29 -16.14 0.92
N THR A 339 -2.45 -14.85 1.21
CA THR A 339 -2.12 -13.78 0.26
C THR A 339 -1.19 -12.76 0.88
N VAL A 340 -0.48 -12.04 0.01
CA VAL A 340 0.23 -10.81 0.33
C VAL A 340 -0.31 -9.70 -0.57
N GLN A 341 -0.69 -8.58 0.03
CA GLN A 341 -1.36 -7.48 -0.65
C GLN A 341 -0.74 -6.15 -0.24
N LEU A 342 -0.61 -5.21 -1.18
CA LEU A 342 -0.36 -3.81 -0.89
C LEU A 342 -1.55 -3.21 -0.12
N VAL A 343 -1.26 -2.41 0.90
CA VAL A 343 -2.26 -1.71 1.71
C VAL A 343 -1.76 -0.32 2.10
N GLY A 344 -2.66 0.52 2.61
CA GLY A 344 -2.33 1.85 3.08
C GLY A 344 -2.36 2.87 1.95
N ASN A 345 -1.29 3.64 1.77
CA ASN A 345 -1.25 4.71 0.77
C ASN A 345 -1.14 4.18 -0.68
N ALA A 346 -0.94 2.88 -0.87
CA ALA A 346 -0.84 2.25 -2.17
C ALA A 346 -2.18 1.65 -2.60
N VAL A 347 -2.40 1.57 -3.92
CA VAL A 347 -3.55 0.86 -4.47
C VAL A 347 -3.59 -0.59 -3.94
N PRO A 348 -4.74 -1.07 -3.44
CA PRO A 348 -4.88 -2.44 -2.96
C PRO A 348 -4.70 -3.47 -4.08
N ILE A 349 -3.46 -3.94 -4.27
CA ILE A 349 -3.08 -4.95 -5.27
C ILE A 349 -2.62 -6.22 -4.56
N VAL A 350 -3.19 -7.37 -4.92
CA VAL A 350 -2.78 -8.67 -4.39
C VAL A 350 -1.52 -9.13 -5.13
N LEU A 351 -0.37 -9.08 -4.48
CA LEU A 351 0.92 -9.35 -5.11
C LEU A 351 1.15 -10.84 -5.36
N ASP A 352 0.68 -11.71 -4.46
CA ASP A 352 0.71 -13.16 -4.64
C ASP A 352 -0.35 -13.86 -3.78
N ALA A 353 -0.72 -15.07 -4.20
CA ALA A 353 -1.65 -15.96 -3.53
C ALA A 353 -1.15 -17.41 -3.59
N ARG A 354 -1.05 -18.06 -2.44
CA ARG A 354 -0.63 -19.46 -2.33
C ARG A 354 -1.65 -20.35 -1.62
N PRO A 355 -1.67 -21.65 -1.92
CA PRO A 355 -2.39 -22.63 -1.12
C PRO A 355 -1.75 -22.80 0.27
N VAL A 356 -2.60 -23.07 1.26
CA VAL A 356 -2.20 -23.54 2.59
C VAL A 356 -2.49 -25.03 2.71
N GLN A 357 -1.47 -25.82 3.02
CA GLN A 357 -1.60 -27.26 3.25
C GLN A 357 -1.37 -27.61 4.71
N LYS A 358 -1.88 -28.77 5.12
CA LYS A 358 -1.62 -29.32 6.45
C LYS A 358 -0.13 -29.63 6.60
N GLY A 359 0.47 -29.04 7.62
CA GLY A 359 1.90 -29.15 7.87
C GLY A 359 2.67 -27.88 7.54
N ASP A 360 2.11 -26.98 6.72
CA ASP A 360 2.71 -25.68 6.43
C ASP A 360 2.86 -24.87 7.72
N THR A 361 4.11 -24.52 8.04
CA THR A 361 4.38 -23.61 9.14
C THR A 361 4.04 -22.18 8.73
N ARG A 362 3.65 -21.35 9.68
CA ARG A 362 3.37 -19.93 9.41
C ARG A 362 4.61 -19.18 8.92
N LYS A 363 5.80 -19.63 9.33
CA LYS A 363 7.07 -19.12 8.84
C LYS A 363 7.23 -19.39 7.34
N GLU A 364 7.05 -20.62 6.89
CA GLU A 364 7.18 -20.98 5.47
C GLU A 364 6.17 -20.23 4.59
N ILE A 365 4.94 -20.02 5.07
CA ILE A 365 3.92 -19.25 4.36
C ILE A 365 4.35 -17.79 4.18
N VAL A 366 4.78 -17.13 5.27
CA VAL A 366 5.20 -15.72 5.23
C VAL A 366 6.47 -15.56 4.40
N GLU A 367 7.43 -16.47 4.54
CA GLU A 367 8.69 -16.44 3.79
C GLU A 367 8.46 -16.49 2.28
N ASP A 368 7.68 -17.46 1.80
CA ASP A 368 7.37 -17.65 0.38
C ASP A 368 6.52 -16.50 -0.20
N LEU A 369 5.65 -15.88 0.60
CA LEU A 369 4.89 -14.70 0.16
C LEU A 369 5.77 -13.44 0.10
N LEU A 370 6.66 -13.24 1.07
CA LEU A 370 7.58 -12.11 1.07
C LEU A 370 8.60 -12.21 -0.07
N ASP A 371 9.07 -13.41 -0.43
CA ASP A 371 9.93 -13.61 -1.59
C ASP A 371 9.29 -13.08 -2.88
N SER A 372 7.98 -13.32 -3.08
CA SER A 372 7.24 -12.76 -4.22
C SER A 372 7.01 -11.25 -4.09
N ALA A 373 6.68 -10.75 -2.89
CA ALA A 373 6.40 -9.34 -2.68
C ALA A 373 7.64 -8.45 -2.87
N GLU A 374 8.78 -8.84 -2.28
CA GLU A 374 10.06 -8.12 -2.39
C GLU A 374 10.62 -8.15 -3.83
N ALA A 375 10.25 -9.15 -4.64
CA ALA A 375 10.58 -9.17 -6.06
C ALA A 375 9.74 -8.19 -6.89
N ALA A 376 8.50 -7.92 -6.47
CA ALA A 376 7.56 -7.07 -7.19
C ALA A 376 7.65 -5.59 -6.78
N VAL A 377 7.84 -5.29 -5.49
CA VAL A 377 7.78 -3.93 -4.91
C VAL A 377 8.77 -3.75 -3.76
N HIS A 378 9.05 -2.49 -3.39
CA HIS A 378 9.78 -2.20 -2.16
C HIS A 378 8.84 -2.34 -0.94
N VAL A 379 9.22 -3.18 0.02
CA VAL A 379 8.40 -3.46 1.21
C VAL A 379 8.98 -2.73 2.42
N ASP A 380 8.22 -1.79 2.99
CA ASP A 380 8.65 -1.04 4.18
C ASP A 380 8.24 -1.74 5.48
N ASN A 381 6.99 -2.23 5.53
CA ASN A 381 6.36 -2.76 6.73
C ASN A 381 5.40 -3.91 6.39
N VAL A 382 5.36 -4.91 7.27
CA VAL A 382 4.55 -6.13 7.13
C VAL A 382 3.49 -6.18 8.22
N LEU A 383 2.21 -6.06 7.83
CA LEU A 383 1.07 -6.20 8.74
C LEU A 383 0.54 -7.64 8.73
N MET A 384 0.47 -8.27 9.90
CA MET A 384 -0.03 -9.64 10.04
C MET A 384 -1.09 -9.75 11.13
N ASP A 385 -1.98 -10.74 11.06
CA ASP A 385 -2.89 -11.01 12.17
C ASP A 385 -2.18 -11.77 13.29
N ARG A 386 -2.90 -11.93 14.38
CA ARG A 386 -2.46 -12.67 15.57
C ARG A 386 -2.13 -14.15 15.31
N GLU A 387 -2.46 -14.72 14.16
CA GLU A 387 -2.12 -16.12 13.83
C GLU A 387 -0.65 -16.25 13.42
N PHE A 388 -0.02 -15.13 13.04
CA PHE A 388 1.39 -15.03 12.69
C PHE A 388 2.27 -14.48 13.83
N ASP A 389 1.78 -14.48 15.08
CA ASP A 389 2.48 -13.91 16.25
C ASP A 389 3.67 -14.75 16.78
N SER A 390 4.10 -15.75 16.00
CA SER A 390 5.21 -16.65 16.33
C SER A 390 6.56 -15.94 16.31
N GLN A 391 7.38 -16.15 17.35
CA GLN A 391 8.70 -15.53 17.45
C GLN A 391 9.61 -15.80 16.25
N HIS A 392 9.49 -16.96 15.61
CA HIS A 392 10.30 -17.33 14.45
C HIS A 392 9.88 -16.61 13.17
N VAL A 393 8.61 -16.20 13.07
CA VAL A 393 8.12 -15.36 11.96
C VAL A 393 8.69 -13.95 12.13
N LEU A 394 8.57 -13.38 13.33
CA LEU A 394 9.03 -12.02 13.62
C LEU A 394 10.55 -11.86 13.48
N GLU A 395 11.29 -12.86 13.94
CA GLU A 395 12.74 -12.96 13.75
C GLU A 395 13.11 -12.96 12.26
N MET A 396 12.44 -13.81 11.46
CA MET A 396 12.72 -13.93 10.03
C MET A 396 12.47 -12.61 9.29
N ILE A 397 11.37 -11.92 9.57
CA ILE A 397 11.08 -10.60 8.97
C ILE A 397 12.14 -9.58 9.36
N SER A 398 12.57 -9.59 10.63
CA SER A 398 13.61 -8.68 11.09
C SER A 398 14.98 -8.96 10.47
N GLN A 399 15.31 -10.23 10.20
CA GLN A 399 16.53 -10.63 9.51
C GLN A 399 16.57 -10.16 8.05
N ARG A 400 15.40 -9.97 7.42
CA ARG A 400 15.25 -9.34 6.10
C ARG A 400 15.38 -7.81 6.13
N GLY A 401 15.45 -7.21 7.32
CA GLY A 401 15.50 -5.75 7.50
C GLY A 401 14.13 -5.07 7.38
N LEU A 402 13.04 -5.84 7.38
CA LEU A 402 11.68 -5.34 7.24
C LEU A 402 11.07 -5.01 8.61
N SER A 403 10.20 -4.00 8.63
CA SER A 403 9.38 -3.71 9.81
C SER A 403 8.18 -4.66 9.89
N TYR A 404 7.67 -4.93 11.09
CA TYR A 404 6.40 -5.65 11.26
C TYR A 404 5.50 -5.04 12.32
N VAL A 405 4.20 -5.27 12.16
CA VAL A 405 3.19 -5.06 13.21
C VAL A 405 2.26 -6.26 13.27
N VAL A 406 2.18 -6.90 14.43
CA VAL A 406 1.32 -8.06 14.67
C VAL A 406 0.57 -7.96 16.01
N PRO A 407 -0.74 -8.21 16.07
CA PRO A 407 -1.44 -8.30 17.35
C PRO A 407 -1.00 -9.54 18.13
N LYS A 408 -0.97 -9.40 19.45
CA LYS A 408 -0.62 -10.47 20.37
C LYS A 408 -1.81 -10.94 21.20
N ARG A 409 -1.96 -12.25 21.35
CA ARG A 409 -2.86 -12.82 22.37
C ARG A 409 -2.27 -12.58 23.76
N MET A 410 -2.98 -11.84 24.60
CA MET A 410 -2.52 -11.58 25.98
C MET A 410 -2.41 -12.88 26.78
N GLN A 411 -1.22 -13.15 27.33
CA GLN A 411 -1.01 -14.20 28.33
C GLN A 411 -1.11 -13.60 29.73
N THR A 412 -0.86 -14.42 30.76
CA THR A 412 -1.01 -14.02 32.17
C THR A 412 -0.25 -12.73 32.50
N SER A 413 0.98 -12.56 31.98
CA SER A 413 1.78 -11.36 32.18
C SER A 413 1.17 -10.13 31.53
N GLU A 414 0.73 -10.23 30.28
CA GLU A 414 0.16 -9.09 29.55
C GLU A 414 -1.20 -8.70 30.12
N LYS A 415 -2.02 -9.68 30.54
CA LYS A 415 -3.28 -9.42 31.26
C LYS A 415 -3.03 -8.68 32.57
N ALA A 416 -2.02 -9.07 33.34
CA ALA A 416 -1.67 -8.40 34.58
C ALA A 416 -1.17 -6.97 34.34
N GLN A 417 -0.39 -6.76 33.27
CA GLN A 417 0.05 -5.41 32.87
C GLN A 417 -1.12 -4.55 32.43
N ALA A 418 -2.01 -5.05 31.57
CA ALA A 418 -3.21 -4.34 31.13
C ALA A 418 -4.10 -3.91 32.31
N LYS A 419 -4.28 -4.76 33.33
CA LYS A 419 -4.98 -4.40 34.57
C LYS A 419 -4.30 -3.25 35.32
N ARG A 420 -2.97 -3.23 35.40
CA ARG A 420 -2.22 -2.14 36.02
C ARG A 420 -2.36 -0.82 35.25
N LEU A 421 -2.32 -0.89 33.91
CA LEU A 421 -2.50 0.28 33.05
C LEU A 421 -3.91 0.85 33.20
N LEU A 422 -4.93 -0.01 33.26
CA LEU A 422 -6.31 0.38 33.50
C LEU A 422 -6.48 1.13 34.82
N GLN A 423 -5.88 0.62 35.91
CA GLN A 423 -5.92 1.29 37.22
C GLN A 423 -5.23 2.67 37.23
N ARG A 424 -4.30 2.90 36.30
CA ARG A 424 -3.55 4.15 36.16
C ARG A 424 -4.17 5.10 35.15
N GLY A 425 -5.20 4.69 34.42
CA GLY A 425 -5.79 5.48 33.33
C GLY A 425 -4.80 5.77 32.20
N GLN A 426 -3.89 4.84 31.87
CA GLN A 426 -2.90 5.04 30.80
C GLN A 426 -3.38 4.44 29.48
N ASP A 427 -3.75 5.28 28.52
CA ASP A 427 -4.33 4.79 27.26
C ASP A 427 -3.32 4.12 26.32
N ARG A 428 -2.02 4.43 26.48
CA ARG A 428 -0.93 3.85 25.72
C ARG A 428 0.27 3.51 26.61
N TYR A 429 0.89 2.35 26.38
CA TYR A 429 2.10 1.94 27.09
C TYR A 429 2.97 1.02 26.24
N GLU A 430 4.28 1.25 26.30
CA GLU A 430 5.27 0.56 25.46
C GLU A 430 6.34 -0.07 26.34
N THR A 431 6.78 -1.26 25.99
CA THR A 431 7.84 -1.97 26.72
C THR A 431 8.57 -2.94 25.81
N ASP A 432 9.90 -2.92 25.90
CA ASP A 432 10.72 -3.90 25.20
C ASP A 432 10.54 -5.30 25.78
N ARG A 433 10.67 -6.29 24.92
CA ARG A 433 10.49 -7.70 25.23
C ARG A 433 11.46 -8.54 24.42
N LYS A 434 12.02 -9.56 25.07
CA LYS A 434 12.80 -10.61 24.39
C LYS A 434 11.94 -11.85 24.25
N LEU A 435 11.79 -12.35 23.02
CA LEU A 435 11.13 -13.61 22.70
C LEU A 435 12.18 -14.70 22.53
N HIS A 436 12.03 -15.81 23.24
CA HIS A 436 13.01 -16.90 23.21
C HIS A 436 12.85 -17.76 21.95
N LEU A 437 13.92 -17.87 21.16
CA LEU A 437 13.95 -18.65 19.92
C LEU A 437 14.43 -20.10 20.14
N GLY A 438 15.06 -20.38 21.30
CA GLY A 438 15.76 -21.65 21.54
C GLY A 438 17.27 -21.45 21.52
N LYS A 439 18.04 -22.43 22.03
CA LYS A 439 19.52 -22.41 22.00
C LYS A 439 20.19 -21.13 22.54
N ASN A 440 19.56 -20.45 23.52
CA ASN A 440 19.98 -19.13 24.05
C ASN A 440 19.88 -17.96 23.05
N GLU A 441 19.15 -18.12 21.96
CA GLU A 441 18.85 -17.05 21.01
C GLU A 441 17.53 -16.36 21.36
N TRP A 442 17.50 -15.05 21.14
CA TRP A 442 16.37 -14.19 21.50
C TRP A 442 16.10 -13.21 20.37
N HIS A 443 14.81 -13.00 20.09
CA HIS A 443 14.34 -11.93 19.22
C HIS A 443 13.89 -10.75 20.06
N GLU A 444 14.37 -9.55 19.77
CA GLU A 444 13.96 -8.32 20.46
C GLU A 444 12.74 -7.72 19.76
N THR A 445 11.73 -7.35 20.54
CA THR A 445 10.50 -6.73 20.05
C THR A 445 9.92 -5.78 21.08
N THR A 446 9.15 -4.80 20.63
CA THR A 446 8.42 -3.88 21.48
C THR A 446 6.98 -4.35 21.62
N LEU A 447 6.51 -4.51 22.86
CA LEU A 447 5.09 -4.69 23.17
C LEU A 447 4.42 -3.34 23.33
N ILE A 448 3.31 -3.15 22.63
CA ILE A 448 2.54 -1.92 22.70
C ILE A 448 1.12 -2.22 23.14
N TYR A 449 0.72 -1.61 24.26
CA TYR A 449 -0.62 -1.67 24.82
C TYR A 449 -1.39 -0.44 24.38
N ARG A 450 -2.52 -0.65 23.71
CA ARG A 450 -3.44 0.42 23.31
C ARG A 450 -4.80 0.17 23.92
N ARG A 451 -5.33 1.15 24.64
CA ARG A 451 -6.69 1.12 25.14
C ARG A 451 -7.68 1.37 23.99
N LYS A 452 -8.79 0.65 24.02
CA LYS A 452 -9.92 0.81 23.11
C LYS A 452 -10.82 1.91 23.67
N GLU A 453 -11.07 2.94 22.88
CA GLU A 453 -11.87 4.11 23.28
C GLU A 453 -13.31 3.72 23.65
N ASP A 454 -13.92 2.78 22.91
CA ASP A 454 -15.32 2.36 23.09
C ASP A 454 -15.49 0.95 23.69
N SER A 455 -14.62 0.54 24.61
CA SER A 455 -14.76 -0.80 25.22
C SER A 455 -15.87 -0.85 26.27
N GLU A 456 -16.88 -1.71 26.06
CA GLU A 456 -17.91 -2.03 27.05
C GLU A 456 -17.38 -2.80 28.27
N TYR A 457 -16.19 -3.39 28.17
CA TYR A 457 -15.57 -4.13 29.27
C TYR A 457 -14.96 -3.20 30.31
N ASP A 458 -14.96 -3.58 31.57
CA ASP A 458 -14.38 -2.86 32.71
C ASP A 458 -13.04 -3.45 33.18
N ASP A 459 -12.43 -4.34 32.37
CA ASP A 459 -11.24 -5.10 32.73
C ASP A 459 -10.14 -5.02 31.66
N HIS A 460 -9.17 -5.95 31.75
CA HIS A 460 -8.05 -6.04 30.81
C HIS A 460 -8.43 -6.08 29.32
N ARG A 461 -9.67 -6.45 28.97
CA ARG A 461 -10.17 -6.48 27.58
C ARG A 461 -10.33 -5.08 26.96
N GLN A 462 -10.27 -4.03 27.78
CA GLN A 462 -10.14 -2.65 27.31
C GLN A 462 -8.84 -2.42 26.52
N TYR A 463 -7.85 -3.31 26.61
CA TYR A 463 -6.58 -3.15 25.89
C TYR A 463 -6.45 -4.15 24.74
N SER A 464 -5.75 -3.72 23.69
CA SER A 464 -5.12 -4.58 22.68
C SER A 464 -3.61 -4.54 22.87
N VAL A 465 -2.93 -5.64 22.59
CA VAL A 465 -1.46 -5.72 22.63
C VAL A 465 -0.96 -6.03 21.23
N PHE A 466 0.10 -5.34 20.83
CA PHE A 466 0.78 -5.55 19.56
C PHE A 466 2.27 -5.80 19.80
N MET A 467 2.92 -6.50 18.88
CA MET A 467 4.36 -6.67 18.80
C MET A 467 4.86 -5.98 17.53
N THR A 468 5.96 -5.25 17.65
CA THR A 468 6.65 -4.61 16.53
C THR A 468 8.16 -4.60 16.77
N ASN A 469 8.96 -4.46 15.71
CA ASN A 469 10.39 -4.18 15.76
C ASN A 469 10.72 -2.73 15.35
N THR A 470 9.70 -1.91 15.08
CA THR A 470 9.86 -0.50 14.68
C THR A 470 9.22 0.44 15.71
N SER A 471 9.26 1.74 15.41
CA SER A 471 8.62 2.78 16.20
C SER A 471 7.13 2.47 16.39
N SER A 472 6.61 2.84 17.55
CA SER A 472 5.20 2.69 17.85
C SER A 472 4.30 3.64 17.04
N ALA A 473 4.86 4.55 16.25
CA ALA A 473 4.14 5.35 15.26
C ALA A 473 3.42 4.47 14.21
N TYR A 474 4.02 3.34 13.82
CA TYR A 474 3.51 2.39 12.82
C TYR A 474 2.27 1.60 13.28
N LEU A 475 1.83 1.73 14.54
CA LEU A 475 0.59 1.13 15.01
C LEU A 475 -0.67 1.69 14.36
N THR A 476 -0.64 2.96 13.95
CA THR A 476 -1.77 3.53 13.21
C THR A 476 -1.93 2.87 11.85
N GLU A 477 -0.84 2.37 11.26
CA GLU A 477 -0.88 1.65 9.99
C GLU A 477 -1.53 0.28 10.10
N TYR A 478 -1.58 -0.32 11.31
CA TYR A 478 -2.34 -1.55 11.51
C TYR A 478 -3.82 -1.40 11.12
N GLY A 479 -4.36 -0.17 11.14
CA GLY A 479 -5.69 0.13 10.62
C GLY A 479 -5.86 -0.26 9.15
N TYR A 480 -4.84 -0.06 8.31
CA TYR A 480 -4.86 -0.41 6.88
C TYR A 480 -4.99 -1.90 6.63
N ARG A 481 -4.68 -2.75 7.61
CA ARG A 481 -4.92 -4.20 7.50
C ARG A 481 -6.40 -4.52 7.21
N TRP A 482 -7.34 -3.69 7.69
CA TRP A 482 -8.76 -3.87 7.40
C TRP A 482 -9.09 -3.86 5.90
N GLU A 483 -8.25 -3.26 5.06
CA GLU A 483 -8.40 -3.26 3.60
C GLU A 483 -8.26 -4.66 2.99
N ILE A 484 -7.46 -5.54 3.58
CA ILE A 484 -7.40 -6.95 3.16
C ILE A 484 -8.73 -7.65 3.47
N GLU A 485 -9.28 -7.44 4.66
CA GLU A 485 -10.51 -8.10 5.08
C GLU A 485 -11.71 -7.64 4.25
N SER A 486 -11.80 -6.34 3.94
CA SER A 486 -12.80 -5.80 3.02
C SER A 486 -12.53 -6.28 1.58
N GLY A 487 -11.27 -6.31 1.16
CA GLY A 487 -10.81 -6.83 -0.13
C GLY A 487 -11.28 -8.27 -0.37
N TYR A 488 -11.18 -9.16 0.62
CA TYR A 488 -11.66 -10.54 0.49
C TYR A 488 -13.15 -10.66 0.20
N LYS A 489 -13.99 -9.78 0.75
CA LYS A 489 -15.43 -9.79 0.44
C LYS A 489 -15.66 -9.48 -1.04
N SER A 490 -14.88 -8.59 -1.61
CA SER A 490 -14.91 -8.27 -3.04
C SER A 490 -14.32 -9.41 -3.89
N ILE A 491 -13.16 -9.97 -3.50
CA ILE A 491 -12.51 -11.10 -4.19
C ILE A 491 -13.47 -12.31 -4.30
N LYS A 492 -14.22 -12.63 -3.24
CA LYS A 492 -15.17 -13.75 -3.26
C LYS A 492 -16.26 -13.60 -4.34
N ARG A 493 -16.66 -12.37 -4.67
CA ARG A 493 -17.62 -12.11 -5.77
C ARG A 493 -17.05 -12.48 -7.14
N PHE A 494 -15.73 -12.42 -7.29
CA PHE A 494 -15.03 -12.77 -8.52
C PHE A 494 -14.74 -14.28 -8.67
N MET A 495 -15.15 -15.10 -7.69
CA MET A 495 -14.78 -16.51 -7.65
C MET A 495 -15.74 -17.38 -8.47
N ALA A 496 -15.20 -18.11 -9.45
CA ALA A 496 -15.97 -19.09 -10.21
C ALA A 496 -16.45 -20.25 -9.32
N ALA A 497 -17.71 -20.66 -9.46
CA ALA A 497 -18.28 -21.72 -8.63
C ALA A 497 -17.74 -23.11 -9.03
N THR A 498 -17.45 -23.95 -8.03
CA THR A 498 -16.95 -25.31 -8.27
C THR A 498 -17.24 -26.29 -7.14
N THR A 499 -17.61 -27.51 -7.53
CA THR A 499 -17.72 -28.69 -6.66
C THR A 499 -16.50 -29.61 -6.78
N SER A 500 -15.52 -29.27 -7.61
CA SER A 500 -14.30 -30.05 -7.81
C SER A 500 -13.49 -30.14 -6.52
N LYS A 501 -12.84 -31.28 -6.24
CA LYS A 501 -11.87 -31.42 -5.15
C LYS A 501 -10.43 -31.11 -5.57
N HIS A 502 -10.19 -30.93 -6.87
CA HIS A 502 -8.85 -30.69 -7.40
C HIS A 502 -8.26 -29.38 -6.86
N PHE A 503 -7.21 -29.47 -6.04
CA PHE A 503 -6.63 -28.35 -5.31
C PHE A 503 -6.11 -27.25 -6.24
N GLY A 504 -5.34 -27.61 -7.27
CA GLY A 504 -4.84 -26.64 -8.25
C GLY A 504 -5.93 -25.89 -9.02
N LEU A 505 -7.11 -26.50 -9.24
CA LEU A 505 -8.22 -25.83 -9.91
C LEU A 505 -8.86 -24.78 -8.99
N ARG A 506 -8.99 -25.11 -7.70
CA ARG A 506 -9.53 -24.16 -6.71
C ARG A 506 -8.57 -23.01 -6.46
N LEU A 507 -7.26 -23.29 -6.37
CA LEU A 507 -6.24 -22.26 -6.31
C LEU A 507 -6.31 -21.35 -7.53
N PHE A 508 -6.40 -21.90 -8.74
CA PHE A 508 -6.50 -21.09 -9.95
C PHE A 508 -7.73 -20.17 -9.92
N TYR A 509 -8.90 -20.66 -9.50
CA TYR A 509 -10.09 -19.82 -9.37
C TYR A 509 -9.91 -18.70 -8.35
N PHE A 510 -9.27 -18.99 -7.22
CA PHE A 510 -8.97 -17.98 -6.21
C PHE A 510 -7.96 -16.95 -6.70
N ALA A 511 -6.83 -17.39 -7.27
CA ALA A 511 -5.79 -16.51 -7.82
C ALA A 511 -6.35 -15.64 -8.96
N PHE A 512 -7.15 -16.21 -9.86
CA PHE A 512 -7.79 -15.44 -10.93
C PHE A 512 -8.79 -14.42 -10.38
N ALA A 513 -9.51 -14.73 -9.30
CA ALA A 513 -10.37 -13.77 -8.61
C ALA A 513 -9.56 -12.62 -7.96
N CYS A 514 -8.40 -12.92 -7.35
CA CYS A 514 -7.46 -11.91 -6.86
C CYS A 514 -6.94 -11.01 -7.98
N LEU A 515 -6.71 -11.58 -9.17
CA LEU A 515 -6.29 -10.81 -10.34
C LEU A 515 -7.39 -9.87 -10.82
N LEU A 516 -8.63 -10.35 -10.97
CA LEU A 516 -9.76 -9.50 -11.38
C LEU A 516 -10.02 -8.37 -10.37
N TYR A 517 -9.89 -8.64 -9.08
CA TYR A 517 -9.92 -7.61 -8.05
C TYR A 517 -8.81 -6.58 -8.24
N SER A 518 -7.57 -7.03 -8.47
CA SER A 518 -6.42 -6.14 -8.67
C SER A 518 -6.55 -5.29 -9.94
N ILE A 519 -7.05 -5.88 -11.04
CA ILE A 519 -7.39 -5.16 -12.27
C ILE A 519 -8.43 -4.09 -11.98
N TRP A 520 -9.51 -4.41 -11.25
CA TRP A 520 -10.52 -3.42 -10.88
C TRP A 520 -9.92 -2.26 -10.10
N ARG A 521 -9.10 -2.52 -9.07
CA ARG A 521 -8.46 -1.46 -8.29
C ARG A 521 -7.49 -0.61 -9.13
N ALA A 522 -6.78 -1.23 -10.07
CA ALA A 522 -5.89 -0.53 -10.99
C ALA A 522 -6.67 0.36 -11.98
N VAL A 523 -7.76 -0.15 -12.58
CA VAL A 523 -8.63 0.63 -13.47
C VAL A 523 -9.24 1.81 -12.71
N ASP A 524 -9.74 1.57 -11.49
CA ASP A 524 -10.31 2.62 -10.66
C ASP A 524 -9.29 3.72 -10.34
N LEU A 525 -8.05 3.36 -9.97
CA LEU A 525 -6.96 4.35 -9.82
C LEU A 525 -6.75 5.14 -11.11
N LEU A 526 -6.54 4.46 -12.24
CA LEU A 526 -6.21 5.14 -13.49
C LEU A 526 -7.34 6.07 -13.95
N VAL A 527 -8.60 5.68 -13.77
CA VAL A 527 -9.77 6.52 -14.08
C VAL A 527 -9.82 7.75 -13.18
N GLN A 528 -9.58 7.58 -11.87
CA GLN A 528 -9.53 8.71 -10.95
C GLN A 528 -8.43 9.69 -11.34
N VAL A 529 -7.20 9.19 -11.50
CA VAL A 529 -6.05 10.01 -11.89
C VAL A 529 -6.31 10.77 -13.20
N GLU A 530 -6.89 10.11 -14.22
CA GLU A 530 -7.16 10.76 -15.50
C GLU A 530 -8.26 11.83 -15.42
N LEU A 531 -9.25 11.67 -14.52
CA LEU A 531 -10.38 12.59 -14.39
C LEU A 531 -10.17 13.72 -13.37
N THR A 532 -9.50 13.44 -12.26
CA THR A 532 -9.35 14.36 -11.12
C THR A 532 -7.91 14.79 -10.90
N GLY A 533 -6.92 14.08 -11.46
CA GLY A 533 -5.50 14.33 -11.22
C GLY A 533 -5.02 13.89 -9.82
N GLU A 534 -5.87 13.21 -9.05
CA GLU A 534 -5.57 12.73 -7.70
C GLU A 534 -6.19 11.33 -7.51
N TYR A 535 -5.67 10.55 -6.56
CA TYR A 535 -6.26 9.26 -6.20
C TYR A 535 -6.95 9.28 -4.83
N GLU A 536 -8.27 9.13 -4.84
CA GLU A 536 -9.06 8.86 -3.64
C GLU A 536 -9.20 7.34 -3.45
N HIS A 537 -8.87 6.86 -2.25
CA HIS A 537 -8.84 5.41 -1.98
C HIS A 537 -10.22 4.75 -2.12
N SER A 538 -11.30 5.53 -2.00
CA SER A 538 -12.67 5.08 -2.24
C SER A 538 -12.93 4.92 -3.75
N PRO A 539 -13.42 3.75 -4.22
CA PRO A 539 -13.68 3.55 -5.63
C PRO A 539 -14.82 4.42 -6.16
N ILE A 540 -14.55 5.18 -7.23
CA ILE A 540 -15.58 5.81 -8.07
C ILE A 540 -16.09 4.84 -9.13
N VAL A 541 -15.20 3.95 -9.61
CA VAL A 541 -15.59 2.85 -10.50
C VAL A 541 -15.94 1.66 -9.63
N THR A 542 -17.22 1.28 -9.62
CA THR A 542 -17.64 0.10 -8.88
C THR A 542 -17.06 -1.17 -9.50
N ALA A 543 -16.96 -2.23 -8.68
CA ALA A 543 -16.64 -3.56 -9.20
C ALA A 543 -17.60 -3.92 -10.33
N ASP A 544 -18.91 -3.67 -10.18
CA ASP A 544 -19.94 -3.96 -11.18
C ASP A 544 -19.77 -3.19 -12.50
N ASN A 545 -19.27 -1.95 -12.46
CA ASN A 545 -18.96 -1.17 -13.66
C ASN A 545 -17.78 -1.80 -14.43
N THR A 546 -16.66 -2.05 -13.73
CA THR A 546 -15.49 -2.71 -14.33
C THR A 546 -15.85 -4.11 -14.83
N LEU A 547 -16.67 -4.82 -14.06
CA LEU A 547 -17.22 -6.13 -14.40
C LEU A 547 -18.00 -6.08 -15.71
N THR A 548 -18.80 -5.03 -15.92
CA THR A 548 -19.61 -4.84 -17.14
C THR A 548 -18.75 -4.45 -18.33
N LEU A 549 -17.71 -3.65 -18.12
CA LEU A 549 -16.78 -3.24 -19.17
C LEU A 549 -15.88 -4.39 -19.64
N LEU A 550 -15.33 -5.17 -18.69
CA LEU A 550 -14.56 -6.39 -19.01
C LEU A 550 -15.39 -7.40 -19.81
N LYS A 551 -16.70 -7.50 -19.56
CA LYS A 551 -17.61 -8.31 -20.40
C LYS A 551 -17.57 -7.82 -21.84
N LYS A 552 -17.85 -6.54 -22.06
CA LYS A 552 -17.90 -5.94 -23.40
C LYS A 552 -16.60 -6.17 -24.18
N GLU A 553 -15.44 -5.99 -23.54
CA GLU A 553 -14.12 -6.10 -24.20
C GLU A 553 -13.67 -7.54 -24.46
N THR A 554 -14.01 -8.49 -23.57
CA THR A 554 -13.81 -9.93 -23.86
C THR A 554 -14.77 -10.46 -24.94
N GLY A 555 -15.51 -9.54 -25.59
CA GLY A 555 -16.50 -9.83 -26.61
C GLY A 555 -17.76 -10.44 -26.03
N ILE A 556 -18.01 -10.33 -24.72
CA ILE A 556 -19.20 -10.80 -24.00
C ILE A 556 -20.21 -9.64 -23.95
N GLY A 557 -21.09 -9.53 -24.94
CA GLY A 557 -22.04 -8.42 -25.06
C GLY A 557 -23.14 -8.63 -26.06
#